data_AF-A0A800JZ42-F1
#
_entry.id   AF-A0A800JZ42-F1
#
_cell.length_a   1.000
_cell.length_b   1.000
_cell.length_c   1.000
_cell.angle_alpha   90.00
_cell.angle_beta   90.00
_cell.angle_gamma   90.00
#
_symmetry.space_group_name_H-M   'P 1'
#
loop_
_entity.id
_entity.type
_entity.pdbx_description
1 polymer ?
#
loop_
_entity_poly.entity_id
_entity_poly.type
_entity_poly.pdbx_seq_one_letter_code
_entity_poly.pdbx_strand_id
1 'polypeptide(L)'
;MAERVLRAKYLDYCSSQVAERLLLMSPDEIYVLAQEELRGGGGKSEPSYAQMVRLATEGVAQRLALPPFDKWAAEYQRDPARYDDQLIGLWESELELPDA
;
A
#
# COMPACT_ATOMS: atom_id res chain seq x y z
N MET A 1 21.00 4.57 8.83
CA MET A 1 19.87 5.46 8.47
C MET A 1 18.99 5.63 9.69
N ALA A 2 18.39 6.81 9.89
CA ALA A 2 17.44 7.02 10.99
C ALA A 2 16.20 6.13 10.81
N GLU A 3 15.66 5.56 11.89
CA GLU A 3 14.48 4.68 11.85
C GLU A 3 13.29 5.33 11.13
N ARG A 4 13.09 6.63 11.35
CA ARG A 4 12.07 7.42 10.67
C ARG A 4 12.16 7.34 9.14
N VAL A 5 13.37 7.41 8.58
CA VAL A 5 13.60 7.28 7.12
C VAL A 5 13.25 5.89 6.63
N LEU A 6 13.61 4.85 7.38
CA LEU A 6 13.27 3.47 7.01
C LEU A 6 11.76 3.24 7.06
N ARG A 7 11.06 3.81 8.04
CA ARG A 7 9.59 3.73 8.13
C ARG A 7 8.92 4.44 6.96
N ALA A 8 9.38 5.63 6.61
CA ALA A 8 8.86 6.37 5.44
C ALA A 8 9.09 5.56 4.14
N LYS A 9 10.30 5.05 3.92
CA LYS A 9 10.60 4.22 2.75
C LYS A 9 9.82 2.90 2.71
N TYR A 10 9.58 2.28 3.87
CA TYR A 10 8.76 1.08 3.96
C TYR A 10 7.30 1.36 3.57
N LEU A 11 6.73 2.49 4.00
CA LEU A 11 5.38 2.89 3.60
C LEU A 11 5.28 3.20 2.10
N ASP A 12 6.28 3.87 1.53
CA ASP A 12 6.38 4.09 0.10
C ASP A 12 6.44 2.76 -0.66
N TYR A 13 7.32 1.85 -0.26
CA TYR A 13 7.39 0.50 -0.82
C TYR A 13 6.03 -0.21 -0.74
N CYS A 14 5.35 -0.21 0.41
CA CYS A 14 4.02 -0.83 0.52
C CYS A 14 3.01 -0.19 -0.43
N SER A 15 3.07 1.13 -0.57
CA SER A 15 2.20 1.88 -1.47
C SER A 15 2.47 1.54 -2.93
N SER A 16 3.74 1.37 -3.32
CA SER A 16 4.10 0.97 -4.68
C SER A 16 3.61 -0.43 -5.01
N GLN A 17 3.73 -1.39 -4.08
CA GLN A 17 3.23 -2.76 -4.26
C GLN A 17 1.69 -2.79 -4.42
N VAL A 18 0.98 -1.98 -3.63
CA VAL A 18 -0.48 -1.85 -3.74
C VAL A 18 -0.87 -1.22 -5.09
N ALA A 19 -0.19 -0.14 -5.47
CA ALA A 19 -0.46 0.56 -6.73
C ALA A 19 -0.18 -0.33 -7.94
N GLU A 20 0.94 -1.05 -7.96
CA GLU A 20 1.27 -2.01 -9.03
C GLU A 20 0.19 -3.08 -9.17
N ARG A 21 -0.29 -3.63 -8.04
CA ARG A 21 -1.35 -4.64 -8.10
C ARG A 21 -2.66 -4.08 -8.63
N LEU A 22 -3.06 -2.87 -8.21
CA LEU A 22 -4.26 -2.20 -8.71
C LEU A 22 -4.18 -1.90 -10.22
N LEU A 23 -3.02 -1.45 -10.71
CA LEU A 23 -2.82 -1.14 -12.13
C LEU A 23 -2.94 -2.37 -13.03
N LEU A 24 -2.67 -3.56 -12.50
CA LEU A 24 -2.80 -4.83 -13.21
C LEU A 24 -4.22 -5.42 -13.16
N MET A 25 -5.12 -4.85 -12.36
CA MET A 25 -6.50 -5.33 -12.25
C MET A 25 -7.40 -4.67 -13.29
N SER A 26 -8.31 -5.44 -13.86
CA SER A 26 -9.41 -4.92 -14.66
C SER A 26 -10.44 -4.20 -13.79
N PRO A 27 -11.27 -3.31 -14.37
CA PRO A 27 -12.36 -2.66 -13.66
C PRO A 27 -13.31 -3.65 -12.96
N ASP A 28 -13.59 -4.79 -13.58
CA ASP A 28 -14.47 -5.83 -13.03
C ASP A 28 -13.85 -6.49 -11.79
N GLU A 29 -12.54 -6.79 -11.82
CA GLU A 29 -11.83 -7.33 -10.66
C GLU A 29 -11.80 -6.34 -9.49
N ILE A 30 -11.58 -5.04 -9.79
CA ILE A 30 -11.62 -3.96 -8.79
C ILE A 30 -13.01 -3.87 -8.17
N TYR A 31 -14.06 -3.95 -8.99
CA TYR A 31 -15.45 -3.90 -8.54
C TYR A 31 -15.79 -5.09 -7.63
N VAL A 32 -15.46 -6.31 -8.06
CA VAL A 32 -15.71 -7.53 -7.26
C VAL A 32 -14.98 -7.44 -5.92
N LEU A 33 -13.70 -7.05 -5.93
CA LEU A 33 -12.91 -6.90 -4.71
C LEU A 33 -13.54 -5.89 -3.74
N ALA A 34 -13.95 -4.72 -4.25
CA ALA A 34 -14.61 -3.70 -3.43
C ALA A 34 -15.94 -4.18 -2.85
N GLN A 35 -16.72 -4.97 -3.61
CA GLN A 35 -17.96 -5.57 -3.12
C GLN A 35 -17.72 -6.59 -2.01
N GLU A 36 -16.66 -7.39 -2.10
CA GLU A 36 -16.29 -8.36 -1.05
C GLU A 36 -16.00 -7.65 0.28
N GLU A 37 -15.17 -6.60 0.25
CA GLU A 37 -14.83 -5.81 1.44
C GLU A 37 -16.08 -5.12 2.03
N LEU A 38 -16.96 -4.56 1.18
CA LEU A 38 -18.20 -3.93 1.62
C LEU A 38 -19.14 -4.92 2.34
N ARG A 39 -19.28 -6.13 1.79
CA ARG A 39 -20.10 -7.19 2.38
C ARG A 39 -19.50 -7.71 3.68
N GLY A 40 -18.18 -7.87 3.73
CA GLY A 40 -17.44 -8.20 4.96
C GLY A 40 -17.66 -7.17 6.07
N GLY A 41 -17.79 -5.89 5.71
CA GLY A 41 -18.10 -4.79 6.63
C GLY A 41 -19.59 -4.54 6.94
N GLY A 42 -20.51 -5.34 6.39
CA GLY A 42 -21.95 -5.21 6.65
C GLY A 42 -22.66 -4.06 5.92
N GLY A 43 -22.03 -3.45 4.91
CA GLY A 43 -22.62 -2.39 4.09
C GLY A 43 -23.72 -2.94 3.16
N LYS A 44 -24.88 -2.26 3.11
CA LYS A 44 -26.06 -2.69 2.33
C LYS A 44 -26.38 -1.81 1.11
N SER A 45 -25.68 -0.69 0.93
CA SER A 45 -25.92 0.27 -0.15
C SER A 45 -24.78 0.28 -1.16
N GLU A 46 -25.06 0.64 -2.41
CA GLU A 46 -24.01 0.83 -3.42
C GLU A 46 -22.97 1.87 -2.94
N PRO A 47 -21.68 1.54 -2.99
CA PRO A 47 -20.63 2.46 -2.57
C PRO A 47 -20.49 3.59 -3.58
N SER A 48 -20.23 4.81 -3.09
CA SER A 48 -19.76 5.89 -3.96
C SER A 48 -18.44 5.50 -4.63
N TYR A 49 -18.07 6.17 -5.72
CA TYR A 49 -16.79 5.93 -6.38
C TYR A 49 -15.60 6.02 -5.41
N ALA A 50 -15.58 7.03 -4.54
CA ALA A 50 -14.53 7.19 -3.53
C ALA A 50 -14.48 6.01 -2.54
N GLN A 51 -15.65 5.50 -2.13
CA GLN A 51 -15.73 4.32 -1.28
C GLN A 51 -15.26 3.06 -2.01
N MET A 52 -15.61 2.90 -3.29
CA MET A 52 -15.19 1.77 -4.11
C MET A 52 -13.66 1.72 -4.27
N VAL A 53 -13.03 2.86 -4.59
CA VAL A 53 -11.57 2.97 -4.70
C VAL A 53 -10.90 2.64 -3.37
N ARG A 54 -11.43 3.15 -2.25
CA ARG A 54 -10.91 2.86 -0.92
C ARG A 54 -10.99 1.37 -0.59
N LEU A 55 -12.16 0.76 -0.79
CA LEU A 55 -12.39 -0.67 -0.50
C LEU A 55 -11.50 -1.56 -1.37
N ALA A 56 -11.35 -1.24 -2.66
CA ALA A 56 -10.42 -1.98 -3.53
C ALA A 56 -8.97 -1.86 -3.05
N THR A 57 -8.55 -0.66 -2.64
CA THR A 57 -7.19 -0.42 -2.11
C THR A 57 -6.95 -1.23 -0.83
N GLU A 58 -7.91 -1.21 0.10
CA GLU A 58 -7.87 -2.00 1.34
C GLU A 58 -7.85 -3.50 1.05
N GLY A 59 -8.69 -3.96 0.13
CA GLY A 59 -8.76 -5.36 -0.28
C GLY A 59 -7.46 -5.86 -0.92
N VAL A 60 -6.79 -5.02 -1.72
CA VAL A 60 -5.47 -5.32 -2.29
C VAL A 60 -4.43 -5.39 -1.18
N ALA A 61 -4.36 -4.37 -0.32
CA ALA A 61 -3.38 -4.30 0.76
C ALA A 61 -3.46 -5.52 1.71
N GLN A 62 -4.67 -5.98 2.04
CA GLN A 62 -4.87 -7.17 2.87
C GLN A 62 -4.43 -8.48 2.20
N ARG A 63 -4.55 -8.58 0.87
CA ARG A 63 -4.21 -9.78 0.10
C ARG A 63 -2.73 -9.83 -0.30
N LEU A 64 -2.02 -8.70 -0.26
CA LEU A 64 -0.58 -8.67 -0.47
C LEU A 64 0.14 -9.26 0.74
N ALA A 65 1.00 -10.25 0.50
CA ALA A 65 1.88 -10.82 1.51
C ALA A 65 3.10 -9.90 1.75
N LEU A 66 2.84 -8.66 2.16
CA LEU A 66 3.90 -7.68 2.42
C LEU A 66 4.76 -8.14 3.61
N PRO A 67 6.10 -8.04 3.50
CA PRO A 67 6.98 -8.39 4.61
C PRO A 67 6.76 -7.44 5.80
N PRO A 68 6.85 -7.91 7.05
CA PRO A 68 6.80 -7.01 8.19
C PRO A 68 8.00 -6.05 8.16
N PHE A 69 7.82 -4.86 8.76
CA PHE A 69 8.80 -3.77 8.74
C PHE A 69 10.22 -4.23 9.11
N ASP A 70 10.40 -4.94 10.22
CA ASP A 70 11.74 -5.33 10.70
C ASP A 70 12.48 -6.22 9.69
N LYS A 71 11.75 -7.13 9.02
CA LYS A 71 12.32 -8.00 8.00
C LYS A 71 12.70 -7.20 6.75
N TRP A 72 11.78 -6.35 6.28
CA TRP A 72 12.04 -5.49 5.13
C TRP A 72 13.21 -4.54 5.39
N ALA A 73 13.26 -3.91 6.56
CA ALA A 73 14.31 -2.96 6.94
C ALA A 73 15.68 -3.63 7.01
N ALA A 74 15.76 -4.84 7.58
CA ALA A 74 17.01 -5.61 7.61
C ALA A 74 17.49 -5.97 6.21
N GLU A 75 16.58 -6.34 5.30
CA GLU A 75 16.91 -6.62 3.90
C GLU A 75 17.33 -5.35 3.14
N TYR A 76 16.59 -4.26 3.30
CA TYR A 76 16.87 -2.96 2.69
C TYR A 76 18.24 -2.43 3.12
N GLN A 77 18.57 -2.50 4.41
CA GLN A 77 19.88 -2.06 4.92
C GLN A 77 21.04 -2.90 4.36
N ARG A 78 20.79 -4.17 4.08
CA ARG A 78 21.81 -5.08 3.52
C ARG A 78 22.04 -4.85 2.03
N ASP A 79 20.99 -4.54 1.28
CA ASP A 79 21.04 -4.33 -0.17
C ASP A 79 19.96 -3.32 -0.61
N PRO A 80 20.23 -2.00 -0.50
CA PRO A 80 19.24 -0.97 -0.84
C PRO A 80 18.85 -0.98 -2.32
N ALA A 81 19.80 -1.28 -3.21
CA ALA A 81 19.60 -1.27 -4.65
C ALA A 81 18.49 -2.23 -5.11
N ARG A 82 18.25 -3.30 -4.35
CA ARG A 82 17.14 -4.23 -4.59
C ARG A 82 15.75 -3.59 -4.49
N TYR A 83 15.61 -2.56 -3.66
CA TYR A 83 14.31 -1.96 -3.35
C TYR A 83 14.18 -0.52 -3.87
N ASP A 84 15.29 0.18 -4.10
CA ASP A 84 15.26 1.59 -4.52
C ASP A 84 14.46 1.80 -5.81
N ASP A 85 14.55 0.89 -6.79
CA ASP A 85 13.77 0.93 -8.04
C ASP A 85 12.26 0.72 -7.83
N GLN A 86 11.85 0.23 -6.66
CA GLN A 86 10.45 -0.02 -6.30
C GLN A 86 9.86 1.12 -5.46
N LEU A 87 10.67 2.09 -5.03
CA LEU A 87 10.19 3.29 -4.35
C LEU A 87 9.67 4.29 -5.39
N ILE A 88 8.55 4.93 -5.09
CA ILE A 88 7.89 5.89 -6.00
C ILE A 88 8.04 7.35 -5.55
N GLY A 89 8.78 7.61 -4.47
CA GLY A 89 9.18 8.96 -4.02
C GLY A 89 8.25 9.60 -3.01
N LEU A 90 7.23 8.88 -2.51
CA LEU A 90 6.34 9.35 -1.44
C LEU A 90 7.07 9.53 -0.11
N TRP A 91 8.11 8.73 0.14
CA TRP A 91 8.85 8.76 1.40
C TRP A 91 9.55 10.10 1.67
N GLU A 92 9.87 10.87 0.63
CA GLU A 92 10.54 12.16 0.76
C GLU A 92 9.61 13.18 1.40
N SER A 93 8.35 13.24 0.95
CA SER A 93 7.33 14.13 1.51
C SER A 93 6.93 13.77 2.94
N GLU A 94 6.93 12.48 3.30
CA GLU A 94 6.65 12.02 4.68
C GLU A 94 7.71 12.50 5.70
N LEU A 95 8.93 12.81 5.24
CA LEU A 95 9.98 13.37 6.09
C LEU A 95 9.85 14.88 6.30
N GLU A 96 9.13 15.57 5.41
CA GLU A 96 8.87 17.01 5.51
C GLU A 96 7.71 17.33 6.46
N LEU A 97 6.85 16.35 6.76
CA LEU A 97 5.78 16.49 7.72
C LEU A 97 6.34 16.56 9.16
N PRO A 98 5.85 17.47 10.03
CA PRO A 98 6.20 17.46 11.45
C PRO A 98 5.79 16.13 12.10
N ASP A 99 6.55 15.66 13.11
CA ASP A 99 6.08 14.55 13.94
C ASP A 99 4.77 14.99 14.64
N ALA A 100 3.66 14.35 14.27
CA ALA A 100 2.32 14.64 14.79
C ALA A 100 2.12 14.10 16.22
#